data_AF-A0A2H3HUG3-F1
#
_entry.id   AF-A0A2H3HUG3-F1
#
_cell.length_a   1.000
_cell.length_b   1.000
_cell.length_c   1.000
_cell.angle_alpha   90.00
_cell.angle_beta   90.00
_cell.angle_gamma   90.00
#
_symmetry.space_group_name_H-M   'P 1'
#
loop_
_entity.id
_entity.type
_entity.pdbx_description
1 polymer ?
#
loop_
_entity_poly.entity_id
_entity_poly.type
_entity_poly.pdbx_seq_one_letter_code
_entity_poly.pdbx_strand_id
1 'polypeptide(L)'
;MKFIQVVHNAGPEALRESKREARSYSAQVAHARARKLRGPGKATKIHEGNGPKTEKKHTMKVLSTKGQPLNQTLLPYNQATLTTAELHTHQPILSPYINFLSTLTNDECFMFDHYIKIVMPYLSAHCPIARSLGQYHEYLRRNWIIISSHDAEFIRGFLLAASRHLSVVESNIEFEEIAIRYKLEHLAKLRKDVSMQPMSINPRSVSSALVLSFDEMLLGNIPMALRHIHGAASIVQAAGGPQSLGLSQFISYTLFTCVQEDRIGDWAWVLKYDKDLMKPKKR
;
A
#
# COMPACT_ATOMS: atom_id res chain seq x y z
N MET A 1 -25.00 11.76 10.53
CA MET A 1 -23.91 12.56 9.92
C MET A 1 -24.55 13.70 9.14
N LYS A 2 -24.23 14.96 9.45
CA LYS A 2 -24.61 16.10 8.59
C LYS A 2 -23.41 16.38 7.68
N PHE A 3 -23.62 16.33 6.37
CA PHE A 3 -22.61 16.68 5.38
C PHE A 3 -22.74 18.17 5.05
N ILE A 4 -21.65 18.93 5.12
CA ILE A 4 -21.61 20.33 4.67
C ILE A 4 -21.28 20.29 3.18
N GLN A 5 -22.23 20.70 2.33
CA GLN A 5 -21.97 20.92 0.92
C GLN A 5 -21.15 22.21 0.76
N VAL A 6 -19.90 22.08 0.33
CA VAL A 6 -19.09 23.24 -0.06
C VAL A 6 -19.45 23.58 -1.51
N VAL A 7 -20.35 24.53 -1.69
CA VAL A 7 -20.80 24.94 -3.02
C VAL A 7 -19.68 25.72 -3.72
N HIS A 8 -19.13 25.17 -4.81
CA HIS A 8 -18.01 25.78 -5.55
C HIS A 8 -18.43 26.89 -6.54
N ASN A 9 -19.73 27.10 -6.75
CA ASN A 9 -20.30 28.16 -7.61
C ASN A 9 -21.31 29.05 -6.87
N ALA A 10 -20.98 29.50 -5.65
CA ALA A 10 -21.84 30.41 -4.89
C ALA A 10 -21.20 31.81 -4.79
N GLY A 11 -22.04 32.85 -4.76
CA GLY A 11 -21.60 34.24 -4.60
C GLY A 11 -20.72 34.45 -3.36
N PRO A 12 -19.94 35.55 -3.30
CA PRO A 12 -18.89 35.75 -2.31
C PRO A 12 -19.38 35.68 -0.85
N GLU A 13 -20.63 36.02 -0.56
CA GLU A 13 -21.25 35.89 0.76
C GLU A 13 -21.53 34.43 1.14
N ALA A 14 -22.09 33.63 0.24
CA ALA A 14 -22.38 32.23 0.47
C ALA A 14 -21.10 31.38 0.64
N LEU A 15 -20.01 31.76 -0.04
CA LEU A 15 -18.70 31.15 0.18
C LEU A 15 -18.12 31.52 1.56
N ARG A 16 -18.39 32.74 2.06
CA ARG A 16 -17.99 33.18 3.40
C ARG A 16 -18.75 32.43 4.49
N GLU A 17 -20.05 32.23 4.30
CA GLU A 17 -20.92 31.46 5.20
C GLU A 17 -20.45 29.99 5.26
N SER A 18 -20.23 29.35 4.10
CA SER A 18 -19.75 27.96 4.03
C SER A 18 -18.38 27.78 4.69
N LYS A 19 -17.44 28.72 4.49
CA LYS A 19 -16.14 28.71 5.19
C LYS A 19 -16.30 28.91 6.70
N ARG A 20 -17.25 29.74 7.14
CA ARG A 20 -17.56 29.95 8.57
C ARG A 20 -18.15 28.69 9.20
N GLU A 21 -19.07 28.01 8.51
CA GLU A 21 -19.65 26.74 8.95
C GLU A 21 -18.62 25.61 9.02
N ALA A 22 -17.76 25.48 8.01
CA ALA A 22 -16.69 24.48 8.02
C ALA A 22 -15.70 24.69 9.19
N ARG A 23 -15.37 25.95 9.50
CA ARG A 23 -14.52 26.32 10.64
C ARG A 23 -15.21 26.05 11.97
N SER A 24 -16.50 26.39 12.09
CA SER A 24 -17.31 26.11 13.28
C SER A 24 -17.42 24.61 13.54
N TYR A 25 -17.67 23.81 12.49
CA TYR A 25 -17.72 22.35 12.60
C TYR A 25 -16.36 21.75 13.00
N SER A 26 -15.27 22.22 12.39
CA SER A 26 -13.92 21.79 12.75
C SER A 26 -13.58 22.10 14.21
N ALA A 27 -13.97 23.28 14.71
CA ALA A 27 -13.81 23.66 16.10
C ALA A 27 -14.68 22.79 17.04
N GLN A 28 -15.93 22.48 16.67
CA GLN A 28 -16.80 21.61 17.45
C GLN A 28 -16.25 20.18 17.55
N VAL A 29 -15.74 19.62 16.45
CA VAL A 29 -15.12 18.29 16.42
C VAL A 29 -13.84 18.28 17.26
N ALA A 30 -13.00 19.32 17.16
CA ALA A 30 -11.81 19.46 18.00
C ALA A 30 -12.16 19.56 19.48
N HIS A 31 -13.18 20.34 19.86
CA HIS A 31 -13.67 20.44 21.23
C HIS A 31 -14.29 19.14 21.74
N ALA A 32 -15.04 18.41 20.91
CA ALA A 32 -15.60 17.10 21.28
C ALA A 32 -14.50 16.06 21.53
N ARG A 33 -13.45 16.04 20.68
CA ARG A 33 -12.26 15.20 20.88
C ARG A 33 -11.51 15.60 22.16
N ALA A 34 -11.33 16.90 22.41
CA ALA A 34 -10.69 17.40 23.62
C ALA A 34 -11.51 17.09 24.90
N ARG A 35 -12.85 17.13 24.85
CA ARG A 35 -13.72 16.70 25.97
C ARG A 35 -13.65 15.20 26.22
N LYS A 36 -13.59 14.38 25.16
CA LYS A 36 -13.40 12.92 25.28
C LYS A 36 -12.05 12.56 25.90
N LEU A 37 -11.03 13.39 25.68
CA LEU A 37 -9.72 13.28 26.34
C LEU A 37 -9.71 13.85 27.77
N ARG A 38 -10.76 14.56 28.21
CA ARG A 38 -10.82 15.30 29.48
C ARG A 38 -11.88 14.84 30.49
N GLY A 39 -12.50 13.67 30.37
CA GLY A 39 -13.13 13.08 31.56
C GLY A 39 -13.99 11.82 31.36
N PRO A 40 -14.54 11.26 32.46
CA PRO A 40 -14.13 11.32 33.86
C PRO A 40 -13.64 9.94 34.37
N GLY A 41 -12.80 9.94 35.40
CA GLY A 41 -12.63 8.75 36.23
C GLY A 41 -13.97 8.42 36.89
N LYS A 42 -14.60 7.32 36.46
CA LYS A 42 -15.73 6.72 37.17
C LYS A 42 -15.20 5.64 38.11
N ALA A 43 -15.02 6.03 39.37
CA ALA A 43 -15.10 5.10 40.48
C ALA A 43 -16.49 4.45 40.47
N THR A 44 -16.56 3.13 40.41
CA THR A 44 -17.73 2.38 40.85
C THR A 44 -17.21 1.24 41.73
N LYS A 45 -17.44 1.37 43.03
CA LYS A 45 -17.16 0.34 44.04
C LYS A 45 -18.38 -0.59 44.14
N ILE A 46 -18.08 -1.89 44.12
CA ILE A 46 -18.69 -3.02 44.88
C ILE A 46 -20.10 -3.49 44.50
N HIS A 47 -20.22 -4.75 44.04
CA HIS A 47 -20.84 -5.81 44.87
C HIS A 47 -20.39 -7.23 44.46
N GLU A 48 -20.08 -8.04 45.48
CA GLU A 48 -19.69 -9.46 45.46
C GLU A 48 -20.90 -10.37 45.25
N GLY A 49 -20.68 -11.57 44.69
CA GLY A 49 -21.70 -12.62 44.56
C GLY A 49 -21.17 -13.90 43.91
N ASN A 50 -20.75 -14.84 44.77
CA ASN A 50 -20.35 -16.24 44.60
C ASN A 50 -20.74 -17.06 43.34
N GLY A 51 -19.81 -17.93 42.88
CA GLY A 51 -20.13 -19.23 42.27
C GLY A 51 -19.20 -19.69 41.13
N PRO A 52 -18.53 -20.87 41.20
CA PRO A 52 -17.30 -21.16 40.44
C PRO A 52 -17.52 -22.03 39.19
N LYS A 53 -16.56 -21.98 38.24
CA LYS A 53 -15.99 -23.16 37.53
C LYS A 53 -14.84 -22.79 36.56
N THR A 54 -13.66 -23.30 36.90
CA THR A 54 -12.62 -23.93 36.03
C THR A 54 -12.39 -23.41 34.62
N GLU A 55 -11.20 -22.86 34.34
CA GLU A 55 -10.12 -23.57 33.62
C GLU A 55 -8.84 -22.72 33.50
N LYS A 56 -7.70 -23.37 33.76
CA LYS A 56 -6.35 -22.80 33.73
C LYS A 56 -5.92 -22.55 32.29
N LYS A 57 -5.52 -21.32 31.93
CA LYS A 57 -4.60 -21.09 30.80
C LYS A 57 -3.53 -20.06 31.15
N HIS A 58 -2.33 -20.40 30.72
CA HIS A 58 -1.03 -19.80 30.99
C HIS A 58 -0.97 -18.29 30.74
N THR A 59 -0.41 -17.60 31.74
CA THR A 59 0.06 -16.23 31.71
C THR A 59 1.28 -16.12 30.79
N MET A 60 1.17 -15.38 29.68
CA MET A 60 2.32 -14.71 29.07
C MET A 60 2.15 -13.20 29.24
N LYS A 61 3.07 -12.62 30.03
CA LYS A 61 3.23 -11.17 30.22
C LYS A 61 3.43 -10.50 28.86
N VAL A 62 2.45 -9.71 28.42
CA VAL A 62 2.66 -8.69 27.39
C VAL A 62 3.38 -7.53 28.06
N LEU A 63 4.68 -7.40 27.77
CA LEU A 63 5.44 -6.21 28.11
C LEU A 63 4.90 -5.06 27.25
N SER A 64 4.20 -4.15 27.89
CA SER A 64 3.74 -2.89 27.30
C SER A 64 4.95 -1.99 27.03
N THR A 65 5.36 -1.88 25.77
CA THR A 65 6.21 -0.78 25.32
C THR A 65 5.33 0.35 24.83
N LYS A 66 5.32 1.44 25.61
CA LYS A 66 4.71 2.73 25.27
C LYS A 66 5.18 3.15 23.86
N GLY A 67 4.23 3.26 22.92
CA GLY A 67 4.47 3.91 21.64
C GLY A 67 4.70 5.41 21.86
N GLN A 68 5.94 5.87 21.69
CA GLN A 68 6.22 7.28 21.50
C GLN A 68 5.77 7.71 20.09
N PRO A 69 5.19 8.91 19.94
CA PRO A 69 4.84 9.43 18.62
C PRO A 69 6.12 9.76 17.87
N LEU A 70 6.34 9.12 16.72
CA LEU A 70 7.43 9.46 15.81
C LEU A 70 7.13 10.82 15.19
N ASN A 71 7.95 11.81 15.53
CA ASN A 71 8.06 13.06 14.80
C ASN A 71 8.38 12.73 13.34
N GLN A 72 7.46 13.12 12.45
CA GLN A 72 7.54 12.96 11.01
C GLN A 72 8.63 13.89 10.46
N THR A 73 9.87 13.40 10.40
CA THR A 73 10.87 14.00 9.51
C THR A 73 10.59 13.46 8.11
N LEU A 74 9.85 14.26 7.35
CA LEU A 74 9.55 14.06 5.93
C LEU A 74 10.78 13.57 5.17
N LEU A 75 10.65 12.47 4.43
CA LEU A 75 11.65 12.06 3.45
C LEU A 75 11.83 13.21 2.45
N PRO A 76 13.02 13.81 2.32
CA PRO A 76 13.25 14.84 1.33
C PRO A 76 13.32 14.19 -0.06
N TYR A 77 12.18 14.10 -0.74
CA TYR A 77 12.15 13.91 -2.19
C TYR A 77 12.36 15.29 -2.82
N ASN A 78 13.61 15.59 -3.16
CA ASN A 78 13.88 16.76 -3.98
C ASN A 78 13.20 16.54 -5.34
N GLN A 79 12.22 17.37 -5.65
CA GLN A 79 11.67 17.55 -6.99
C GLN A 79 12.78 18.15 -7.88
N ALA A 80 13.79 17.35 -8.20
CA ALA A 80 14.69 17.67 -9.29
C ALA A 80 13.85 17.54 -10.56
N THR A 81 13.55 18.69 -11.15
CA THR A 81 12.97 18.90 -12.46
C THR A 81 13.51 17.84 -13.42
N LEU A 82 12.63 16.92 -13.84
CA LEU A 82 12.92 15.98 -14.91
C LEU A 82 13.15 16.79 -16.19
N THR A 83 14.41 17.10 -16.50
CA THR A 83 14.78 17.59 -17.82
C THR A 83 14.58 16.45 -18.80
N THR A 84 13.53 16.54 -19.61
CA THR A 84 13.14 15.66 -20.72
C THR A 84 14.19 15.54 -21.84
N ALA A 85 15.44 15.96 -21.62
CA ALA A 85 16.45 16.17 -22.65
C ALA A 85 17.49 15.04 -22.79
N GLU A 86 17.44 13.97 -22.00
CA GLU A 86 18.42 12.86 -22.10
C GLU A 86 17.85 11.58 -22.72
N LEU A 87 16.71 11.67 -23.42
CA LEU A 87 16.10 10.54 -24.11
C LEU A 87 16.59 10.43 -25.58
N HIS A 88 17.91 10.34 -25.80
CA HIS A 88 18.45 9.99 -27.10
C HIS A 88 18.74 8.48 -27.18
N THR A 89 17.85 7.79 -27.91
CA THR A 89 18.05 6.55 -28.69
C THR A 89 19.25 5.67 -28.33
N HIS A 90 19.08 4.65 -27.49
CA HIS A 90 19.87 3.41 -27.53
C HIS A 90 19.05 2.23 -26.94
N GLN A 91 19.13 1.06 -27.59
CA GLN A 91 18.56 -0.25 -27.19
C GLN A 91 18.71 -0.73 -25.72
N PRO A 92 19.59 -0.20 -24.84
CA PRO A 92 19.62 -0.47 -23.38
C PRO A 92 18.30 -0.44 -22.61
N ILE A 93 17.34 0.43 -22.95
CA ILE A 93 16.14 0.65 -22.12
C ILE A 93 15.21 -0.59 -22.09
N LEU A 94 15.18 -1.39 -23.16
CA LEU A 94 14.32 -2.60 -23.23
C LEU A 94 15.01 -3.86 -22.71
N SER A 95 16.33 -3.84 -22.49
CA SER A 95 17.10 -5.04 -22.12
C SER A 95 16.59 -5.72 -20.84
N PRO A 96 16.29 -5.01 -19.74
CA PRO A 96 15.73 -5.64 -18.54
C PRO A 96 14.35 -6.27 -18.77
N TYR A 97 13.52 -5.64 -19.60
CA TYR A 97 12.20 -6.14 -19.96
C TYR A 97 12.28 -7.41 -20.82
N ILE A 98 13.09 -7.40 -21.88
CA ILE A 98 13.28 -8.57 -22.74
C ILE A 98 13.89 -9.72 -21.94
N ASN A 99 14.88 -9.43 -21.09
CA ASN A 99 15.47 -10.43 -20.22
C ASN A 99 14.42 -11.04 -19.28
N PHE A 100 13.59 -10.21 -18.65
CA PHE A 100 12.50 -10.71 -17.81
C PHE A 100 11.55 -11.63 -18.58
N LEU A 101 11.06 -11.21 -19.75
CA LEU A 101 10.18 -12.04 -20.59
C LEU A 101 10.83 -13.38 -20.96
N SER A 102 12.13 -13.39 -21.23
CA SER A 102 12.87 -14.62 -21.55
C SER A 102 12.94 -15.62 -20.39
N THR A 103 12.69 -15.18 -19.15
CA THR A 103 12.63 -16.06 -17.97
C THR A 103 11.25 -16.63 -17.68
N LEU A 104 10.23 -16.21 -18.43
CA LEU A 104 8.85 -16.62 -18.18
C LEU A 104 8.53 -17.92 -18.92
N THR A 105 7.80 -18.80 -18.23
CA THR A 105 7.08 -19.92 -18.84
C THR A 105 5.93 -19.44 -19.72
N ASN A 106 5.32 -20.35 -20.50
CA ASN A 106 4.14 -20.02 -21.31
C ASN A 106 2.96 -19.53 -20.45
N ASP A 107 2.72 -20.19 -19.31
CA ASP A 107 1.65 -19.80 -18.39
C ASP A 107 1.94 -18.44 -17.75
N GLU A 108 3.21 -18.17 -17.40
CA GLU A 108 3.62 -16.86 -16.91
C GLU A 108 3.50 -15.77 -17.97
N CYS A 109 3.78 -16.07 -19.25
CA CYS A 109 3.53 -15.13 -20.34
C CYS A 109 2.03 -14.79 -20.46
N PHE A 110 1.15 -15.79 -20.35
CA PHE A 110 -0.30 -15.57 -20.34
C PHE A 110 -0.73 -14.71 -19.14
N MET A 111 -0.27 -15.04 -17.93
CA MET A 111 -0.58 -14.26 -16.72
C MET A 111 -0.06 -12.83 -16.82
N PHE A 112 1.13 -12.64 -17.39
CA PHE A 112 1.71 -11.31 -17.55
C PHE A 112 0.94 -10.47 -18.57
N ASP A 113 0.54 -11.07 -19.69
CA ASP A 113 -0.34 -10.42 -20.67
C ASP A 113 -1.70 -10.04 -20.04
N HIS A 114 -2.27 -10.95 -19.25
CA HIS A 114 -3.49 -10.70 -18.48
C HIS A 114 -3.31 -9.55 -17.48
N TYR A 115 -2.16 -9.46 -16.80
CA TYR A 115 -1.86 -8.34 -15.92
C TYR A 115 -1.89 -7.01 -16.67
N ILE A 116 -1.21 -6.94 -17.82
CA ILE A 116 -1.09 -5.71 -18.61
C ILE A 116 -2.45 -5.28 -19.17
N LYS A 117 -3.23 -6.23 -19.70
CA LYS A 117 -4.49 -5.91 -20.40
C LYS A 117 -5.68 -5.72 -19.47
N ILE A 118 -5.72 -6.40 -18.34
CA ILE A 118 -6.90 -6.46 -17.48
C ILE A 118 -6.60 -5.88 -16.09
N VAL A 119 -5.61 -6.43 -15.38
CA VAL A 119 -5.38 -6.10 -13.96
C VAL A 119 -4.87 -4.67 -13.78
N MET A 120 -3.86 -4.24 -14.54
CA MET A 120 -3.27 -2.92 -14.39
C MET A 120 -4.23 -1.78 -14.76
N PRO A 121 -5.01 -1.85 -15.86
CA PRO A 121 -6.05 -0.87 -16.14
C PRO A 121 -7.10 -0.80 -15.02
N TYR A 122 -7.51 -1.97 -14.50
CA TYR A 122 -8.45 -2.05 -13.39
C TYR A 122 -7.88 -1.37 -12.12
N LEU A 123 -6.65 -1.71 -11.73
CA LEU A 123 -5.96 -1.06 -10.62
C LEU A 123 -5.86 0.45 -10.86
N SER A 124 -5.42 0.90 -12.03
CA SER A 124 -5.32 2.33 -12.34
C SER A 124 -6.66 3.08 -12.17
N ALA A 125 -7.77 2.42 -12.49
CA ALA A 125 -9.11 2.98 -12.37
C ALA A 125 -9.65 2.98 -10.93
N HIS A 126 -9.36 1.95 -10.14
CA HIS A 126 -10.02 1.71 -8.85
C HIS A 126 -9.12 1.92 -7.63
N CYS A 127 -7.83 1.66 -7.74
CA CYS A 127 -6.83 1.78 -6.68
C CYS A 127 -6.28 3.22 -6.58
N PRO A 128 -6.47 3.93 -5.44
CA PRO A 128 -5.89 5.25 -5.21
C PRO A 128 -4.38 5.34 -5.43
N ILE A 129 -3.61 4.31 -5.08
CA ILE A 129 -2.14 4.27 -5.21
C ILE A 129 -1.72 4.16 -6.70
N ALA A 130 -2.36 3.31 -7.48
CA ALA A 130 -2.07 3.13 -8.90
C ALA A 130 -2.57 4.34 -9.71
N ARG A 131 -3.73 4.89 -9.30
CA ARG A 131 -4.25 6.13 -9.88
C ARG A 131 -3.28 7.30 -9.66
N SER A 132 -2.71 7.44 -8.47
CA SER A 132 -1.77 8.51 -8.16
C SER A 132 -0.42 8.34 -8.83
N LEU A 133 0.06 7.09 -8.94
CA LEU A 133 1.21 6.77 -9.76
C LEU A 133 1.04 7.32 -11.19
N GLY A 134 -0.17 7.21 -11.76
CA GLY A 134 -0.50 7.72 -13.08
C GLY A 134 -0.72 9.24 -13.16
N GLN A 135 -1.27 9.87 -12.12
CA GLN A 135 -1.67 11.29 -12.14
C GLN A 135 -0.50 12.26 -12.04
N TYR A 136 0.51 11.95 -11.24
CA TYR A 136 1.63 12.88 -11.01
C TYR A 136 2.77 12.71 -12.01
N HIS A 137 2.84 11.57 -12.70
CA HIS A 137 3.93 11.26 -13.62
C HIS A 137 3.41 10.57 -14.88
N GLU A 138 3.02 11.38 -15.87
CA GLU A 138 2.67 10.90 -17.23
C GLU A 138 3.72 9.96 -17.81
N TYR A 139 5.01 10.22 -17.53
CA TYR A 139 6.10 9.34 -17.96
C TYR A 139 6.03 7.95 -17.29
N LEU A 140 5.81 7.88 -15.97
CA LEU A 140 5.62 6.61 -15.27
C LEU A 140 4.38 5.89 -15.78
N ARG A 141 3.27 6.62 -15.98
CA ARG A 141 2.02 6.06 -16.53
C ARG A 141 2.21 5.39 -17.89
N ARG A 142 3.02 5.96 -18.78
CA ARG A 142 3.25 5.43 -20.13
C ARG A 142 4.33 4.35 -20.18
N ASN A 143 5.26 4.34 -19.23
CA ASN A 143 6.45 3.49 -19.28
C ASN A 143 6.57 2.51 -18.09
N TRP A 144 5.52 2.35 -17.28
CA TRP A 144 5.59 1.58 -16.03
C TRP A 144 6.13 0.16 -16.21
N ILE A 145 5.84 -0.51 -17.34
CA ILE A 145 6.36 -1.86 -17.64
C ILE A 145 7.89 -1.84 -17.74
N ILE A 146 8.41 -0.90 -18.52
CA ILE A 146 9.85 -0.75 -18.75
C ILE A 146 10.55 -0.33 -17.46
N ILE A 147 9.95 0.55 -16.68
CA ILE A 147 10.59 1.07 -15.47
C ILE A 147 10.55 0.00 -14.35
N SER A 148 9.44 -0.73 -14.22
CA SER A 148 9.33 -1.83 -13.24
C SER A 148 10.18 -3.05 -13.60
N SER A 149 10.49 -3.30 -14.88
CA SER A 149 11.33 -4.43 -15.28
C SER A 149 12.79 -4.33 -14.83
N HIS A 150 13.23 -3.15 -14.38
CA HIS A 150 14.54 -2.98 -13.74
C HIS A 150 14.62 -3.68 -12.38
N ASP A 151 13.49 -4.05 -11.79
CA ASP A 151 13.42 -4.86 -10.58
C ASP A 151 12.65 -6.17 -10.86
N ALA A 152 13.41 -7.22 -11.13
CA ALA A 152 12.89 -8.55 -11.41
C ALA A 152 12.01 -9.12 -10.29
N GLU A 153 12.23 -8.70 -9.04
CA GLU A 153 11.45 -9.17 -7.89
C GLU A 153 10.13 -8.42 -7.84
N PHE A 154 10.14 -7.12 -8.09
CA PHE A 154 8.91 -6.36 -8.14
C PHE A 154 7.99 -6.79 -9.29
N ILE A 155 8.53 -6.96 -10.51
CA ILE A 155 7.73 -7.35 -11.68
C ILE A 155 7.16 -8.77 -11.56
N ARG A 156 7.78 -9.67 -10.78
CA ARG A 156 7.18 -10.96 -10.41
C ARG A 156 5.92 -10.80 -9.55
N GLY A 157 5.81 -9.69 -8.82
CA GLY A 157 4.57 -9.30 -8.14
C GLY A 157 3.39 -9.08 -9.10
N PHE A 158 3.63 -8.80 -10.38
CA PHE A 158 2.55 -8.71 -11.37
C PHE A 158 1.96 -10.07 -11.70
N LEU A 159 2.79 -11.13 -11.69
CA LEU A 159 2.33 -12.51 -11.84
C LEU A 159 1.50 -12.96 -10.62
N LEU A 160 1.91 -12.54 -9.41
CA LEU A 160 1.10 -12.72 -8.19
C LEU A 160 -0.26 -12.03 -8.32
N ALA A 161 -0.29 -10.76 -8.74
CA ALA A 161 -1.55 -10.03 -8.90
C ALA A 161 -2.44 -10.63 -10.01
N ALA A 162 -1.85 -11.10 -11.11
CA ALA A 162 -2.57 -11.75 -12.20
C ALA A 162 -3.17 -13.09 -11.79
N SER A 163 -2.38 -13.97 -11.19
CA SER A 163 -2.86 -15.26 -10.67
C SER A 163 -3.94 -15.07 -9.60
N ARG A 164 -3.79 -14.09 -8.71
CA ARG A 164 -4.84 -13.71 -7.75
C ARG A 164 -6.12 -13.31 -8.46
N HIS A 165 -6.05 -12.44 -9.45
CA HIS A 165 -7.24 -12.03 -10.22
C HIS A 165 -7.85 -13.22 -10.98
N LEU A 166 -7.05 -14.02 -11.67
CA LEU A 166 -7.50 -15.20 -12.43
C LEU A 166 -8.21 -16.21 -11.52
N SER A 167 -7.69 -16.47 -10.32
CA SER A 167 -8.33 -17.35 -9.35
C SER A 167 -9.75 -16.90 -8.98
N VAL A 168 -9.99 -15.59 -8.90
CA VAL A 168 -11.31 -15.02 -8.58
C VAL A 168 -12.25 -15.09 -9.78
N VAL A 169 -11.78 -14.72 -10.97
CA VAL A 169 -12.68 -14.59 -12.14
C VAL A 169 -12.97 -15.91 -12.83
N GLU A 170 -12.01 -16.85 -12.81
CA GLU A 170 -12.19 -18.18 -13.40
C GLU A 170 -12.66 -19.23 -12.38
N SER A 171 -12.60 -18.90 -11.07
CA SER A 171 -12.86 -19.87 -9.99
C SER A 171 -11.99 -21.14 -10.11
N ASN A 172 -10.77 -21.00 -10.65
CA ASN A 172 -9.82 -22.09 -10.82
C ASN A 172 -8.80 -22.11 -9.68
N ILE A 173 -8.75 -23.23 -8.96
CA ILE A 173 -7.86 -23.47 -7.83
C ILE A 173 -6.38 -23.45 -8.22
N GLU A 174 -6.04 -23.80 -9.46
CA GLU A 174 -4.65 -23.81 -9.95
C GLU A 174 -4.04 -22.40 -9.89
N PHE A 175 -4.81 -21.36 -10.26
CA PHE A 175 -4.35 -19.98 -10.16
C PHE A 175 -4.25 -19.51 -8.71
N GLU A 176 -5.08 -20.02 -7.81
CA GLU A 176 -4.95 -19.75 -6.37
C GLU A 176 -3.65 -20.34 -5.82
N GLU A 177 -3.32 -21.58 -6.18
CA GLU A 177 -2.07 -22.24 -5.81
C GLU A 177 -0.83 -21.51 -6.37
N ILE A 178 -0.91 -21.04 -7.62
CA ILE A 178 0.14 -20.23 -8.24
C ILE A 178 0.34 -18.92 -7.45
N ALA A 179 -0.75 -18.22 -7.09
CA ALA A 179 -0.68 -17.00 -6.31
C ALA A 179 -0.06 -17.25 -4.92
N ILE A 180 -0.44 -18.35 -4.26
CA ILE A 180 0.15 -18.74 -2.97
C ILE A 180 1.66 -18.98 -3.13
N ARG A 181 2.10 -19.63 -4.22
CA ARG A 181 3.51 -19.90 -4.49
C ARG A 181 4.34 -18.62 -4.60
N TYR A 182 3.93 -17.66 -5.43
CA TYR A 182 4.64 -16.38 -5.54
C TYR A 182 4.67 -15.61 -4.21
N LYS A 183 3.57 -15.62 -3.47
CA LYS A 183 3.51 -14.99 -2.14
C LYS A 183 4.52 -15.62 -1.19
N LEU A 184 4.59 -16.95 -1.15
CA LEU A 184 5.54 -17.68 -0.31
C LEU A 184 6.99 -17.42 -0.71
N GLU A 185 7.29 -17.32 -2.01
CA GLU A 185 8.62 -16.99 -2.50
C GLU A 185 9.08 -15.59 -2.04
N HIS A 186 8.24 -14.56 -2.20
CA HIS A 186 8.54 -13.22 -1.71
C HIS A 186 8.73 -13.19 -0.20
N LEU A 187 7.87 -13.90 0.54
CA LEU A 187 7.95 -13.98 1.99
C LEU A 187 9.21 -14.71 2.46
N ALA A 188 9.61 -15.80 1.79
CA ALA A 188 10.82 -16.54 2.10
C ALA A 188 12.07 -15.70 1.87
N LYS A 189 12.15 -14.99 0.74
CA LYS A 189 13.25 -14.07 0.43
C LYS A 189 13.35 -12.94 1.45
N LEU A 190 12.23 -12.27 1.75
CA LEU A 190 12.17 -11.20 2.74
C LEU A 190 12.57 -11.69 4.14
N ARG A 191 12.08 -12.85 4.57
CA ARG A 191 12.45 -13.45 5.87
C ARG A 191 13.93 -13.77 5.94
N LYS A 192 14.50 -14.33 4.86
CA LYS A 192 15.93 -14.63 4.78
C LYS A 192 16.77 -13.37 5.02
N ASP A 193 16.47 -12.30 4.29
CA ASP A 193 17.22 -11.04 4.40
C ASP A 193 17.08 -10.38 5.79
N VAL A 194 15.86 -10.41 6.36
CA VAL A 194 15.56 -9.85 7.69
C VAL A 194 16.18 -10.69 8.82
N SER A 195 16.34 -12.00 8.63
CA SER A 195 16.90 -12.91 9.64
C SER A 195 18.44 -12.89 9.76
N MET A 196 19.13 -12.33 8.77
CA MET A 196 20.59 -12.19 8.82
C MET A 196 21.01 -11.18 9.90
N GLN A 197 22.15 -11.42 10.55
CA GLN A 197 22.75 -10.47 11.49
C GLN A 197 24.16 -10.05 11.05
N PRO A 198 24.43 -8.73 10.87
CA PRO A 198 23.44 -7.64 10.85
C PRO A 198 22.42 -7.83 9.72
N MET A 199 21.24 -7.21 9.85
CA MET A 199 20.17 -7.30 8.84
C MET A 199 20.74 -6.98 7.45
N SER A 200 20.44 -7.83 6.47
CA SER A 200 20.82 -7.56 5.09
C SER A 200 19.94 -6.43 4.56
N ILE A 201 20.51 -5.23 4.44
CA ILE A 201 19.81 -4.08 3.88
C ILE A 201 19.88 -4.21 2.35
N ASN A 202 18.79 -4.70 1.75
CA ASN A 202 18.75 -5.02 0.31
C ASN A 202 17.55 -4.36 -0.38
N PRO A 203 17.71 -3.71 -1.55
CA PRO A 203 16.60 -3.16 -2.33
C PRO A 203 15.51 -4.22 -2.65
N ARG A 204 15.89 -5.48 -2.87
CA ARG A 204 14.95 -6.60 -3.08
C ARG A 204 13.99 -6.81 -1.93
N SER A 205 14.42 -6.57 -0.70
CA SER A 205 13.57 -6.71 0.48
C SER A 205 12.46 -5.66 0.49
N VAL A 206 12.77 -4.43 0.05
CA VAL A 206 11.77 -3.37 -0.14
C VAL A 206 10.77 -3.77 -1.21
N SER A 207 11.24 -4.26 -2.36
CA SER A 207 10.38 -4.71 -3.45
C SER A 207 9.47 -5.86 -3.04
N SER A 208 10.00 -6.87 -2.34
CA SER A 208 9.21 -7.99 -1.81
C SER A 208 8.17 -7.52 -0.80
N ALA A 209 8.53 -6.60 0.11
CA ALA A 209 7.60 -6.03 1.07
C ALA A 209 6.47 -5.25 0.37
N LEU A 210 6.78 -4.45 -0.67
CA LEU A 210 5.75 -3.77 -1.45
C LEU A 210 4.83 -4.75 -2.18
N VAL A 211 5.38 -5.76 -2.86
CA VAL A 211 4.58 -6.79 -3.54
C VAL A 211 3.63 -7.49 -2.56
N LEU A 212 4.14 -7.92 -1.40
CA LEU A 212 3.32 -8.51 -0.35
C LEU A 212 2.26 -7.53 0.17
N SER A 213 2.60 -6.25 0.30
CA SER A 213 1.62 -5.24 0.73
C SER A 213 0.45 -5.13 -0.25
N PHE A 214 0.72 -5.12 -1.56
CA PHE A 214 -0.32 -5.06 -2.58
C PHE A 214 -1.16 -6.33 -2.60
N ASP A 215 -0.56 -7.51 -2.44
CA ASP A 215 -1.32 -8.76 -2.32
C ASP A 215 -2.24 -8.76 -1.10
N GLU A 216 -1.74 -8.34 0.08
CA GLU A 216 -2.58 -8.19 1.27
C GLU A 216 -3.72 -7.17 1.04
N MET A 217 -3.48 -6.11 0.28
CA MET A 217 -4.53 -5.16 -0.11
C MET A 217 -5.58 -5.80 -1.02
N LEU A 218 -5.17 -6.59 -2.02
CA LEU A 218 -6.09 -7.32 -2.89
C LEU A 218 -6.96 -8.32 -2.11
N LEU A 219 -6.40 -8.90 -1.05
CA LEU A 219 -7.11 -9.80 -0.12
C LEU A 219 -7.93 -9.07 0.95
N GLY A 220 -7.89 -7.74 0.97
CA GLY A 220 -8.59 -6.93 1.97
C GLY A 220 -7.94 -6.91 3.36
N ASN A 221 -6.75 -7.46 3.53
CA ASN A 221 -5.99 -7.48 4.77
C ASN A 221 -5.14 -6.21 4.95
N ILE A 222 -5.85 -5.07 5.06
CA ILE A 222 -5.23 -3.75 5.21
C ILE A 222 -4.22 -3.65 6.37
N PRO A 223 -4.49 -4.22 7.57
CA PRO A 223 -3.52 -4.15 8.67
C PRO A 223 -2.19 -4.81 8.34
N MET A 224 -2.20 -5.94 7.61
CA MET A 224 -0.96 -6.61 7.21
C MET A 224 -0.24 -5.88 6.07
N ALA A 225 -1.00 -5.31 5.12
CA ALA A 225 -0.44 -4.45 4.09
C ALA A 225 0.35 -3.28 4.68
N LEU A 226 -0.22 -2.59 5.68
CA LEU A 226 0.45 -1.51 6.40
C LEU A 226 1.74 -1.96 7.10
N ARG A 227 1.75 -3.16 7.69
CA ARG A 227 2.97 -3.71 8.31
C ARG A 227 4.07 -3.93 7.29
N HIS A 228 3.75 -4.43 6.10
CA HIS A 228 4.72 -4.59 5.03
C HIS A 228 5.27 -3.24 4.56
N ILE A 229 4.42 -2.23 4.41
CA ILE A 229 4.82 -0.89 3.98
C ILE A 229 5.70 -0.20 5.03
N HIS A 230 5.35 -0.30 6.31
CA HIS A 230 6.21 0.20 7.38
C HIS A 230 7.54 -0.54 7.47
N GLY A 231 7.54 -1.87 7.24
CA GLY A 231 8.76 -2.65 7.14
C GLY A 231 9.66 -2.16 5.99
N ALA A 232 9.08 -1.97 4.81
CA ALA A 232 9.78 -1.42 3.65
C ALA A 232 10.38 -0.03 3.94
N ALA A 233 9.60 0.88 4.52
CA ALA A 233 10.08 2.21 4.93
C ALA A 233 11.21 2.14 5.96
N SER A 234 11.13 1.22 6.91
CA SER A 234 12.17 1.02 7.94
C SER A 234 13.50 0.55 7.32
N ILE A 235 13.44 -0.36 6.34
CA ILE A 235 14.64 -0.82 5.60
C ILE A 235 15.29 0.35 4.87
N VAL A 236 14.49 1.17 4.17
CA VAL A 236 14.99 2.35 3.46
C VAL A 236 15.61 3.37 4.42
N GLN A 237 14.98 3.61 5.56
CA GLN A 237 15.49 4.53 6.57
C GLN A 237 16.81 4.02 7.15
N ALA A 238 16.92 2.72 7.46
CA ALA A 238 18.15 2.10 7.96
C ALA A 238 19.30 2.18 6.95
N ALA A 239 18.99 2.15 5.65
CA ALA A 239 19.96 2.34 4.57
C ALA A 239 20.45 3.79 4.42
N GLY A 240 19.84 4.76 5.11
CA GLY A 240 20.10 6.18 4.92
C GLY A 240 19.38 6.79 3.71
N GLY A 241 18.30 6.17 3.22
CA GLY A 241 17.45 6.68 2.16
C GLY A 241 17.39 5.81 0.89
N PRO A 242 16.45 6.10 -0.03
CA PRO A 242 16.22 5.27 -1.21
C PRO A 242 17.39 5.27 -2.19
N GLN A 243 18.09 6.40 -2.34
CA GLN A 243 19.29 6.52 -3.18
C GLN A 243 20.45 5.69 -2.62
N SER A 244 20.68 5.77 -1.30
CA SER A 244 21.73 5.01 -0.61
C SER A 244 21.52 3.49 -0.71
N LEU A 245 20.26 3.05 -0.73
CA LEU A 245 19.90 1.65 -0.92
C LEU A 245 19.98 1.18 -2.39
N GLY A 246 20.10 2.10 -3.35
CA GLY A 246 20.04 1.77 -4.77
C GLY A 246 18.63 1.37 -5.23
N LEU A 247 17.57 1.90 -4.60
CA LEU A 247 16.21 1.65 -5.07
C LEU A 247 15.96 2.32 -6.41
N SER A 248 15.26 1.62 -7.31
CA SER A 248 14.80 2.23 -8.54
C SER A 248 13.82 3.38 -8.25
N GLN A 249 13.73 4.33 -9.19
CA GLN A 249 12.82 5.47 -9.05
C GLN A 249 11.36 5.01 -8.89
N PHE A 250 10.96 3.94 -9.59
CA PHE A 250 9.61 3.39 -9.52
C PHE A 250 9.28 2.84 -8.12
N ILE A 251 10.18 2.05 -7.55
CA ILE A 251 9.99 1.48 -6.20
C ILE A 251 9.97 2.57 -5.16
N SER A 252 10.90 3.52 -5.25
CA SER A 252 10.99 4.67 -4.35
C SER A 252 9.70 5.49 -4.36
N TYR A 253 9.18 5.79 -5.55
CA TYR A 253 7.98 6.57 -5.71
C TYR A 253 6.71 5.82 -5.27
N THR A 254 6.64 4.51 -5.55
CA THR A 254 5.56 3.65 -5.07
C THR A 254 5.51 3.63 -3.54
N LEU A 255 6.66 3.41 -2.88
CA LEU A 255 6.74 3.44 -1.42
C LEU A 255 6.38 4.82 -0.85
N PHE A 256 6.89 5.89 -1.46
CA PHE A 256 6.56 7.25 -1.06
C PHE A 256 5.05 7.52 -1.09
N THR A 257 4.40 7.12 -2.18
CA THR A 257 2.95 7.23 -2.38
C THR A 257 2.18 6.48 -1.29
N CYS A 258 2.64 5.27 -0.94
CA CYS A 258 2.05 4.46 0.13
C CYS A 258 2.17 5.11 1.51
N VAL A 259 3.31 5.75 1.82
CA VAL A 259 3.63 6.28 3.15
C VAL A 259 3.07 7.70 3.38
N GLN A 260 3.23 8.61 2.41
CA GLN A 260 2.93 10.04 2.60
C GLN A 260 1.45 10.38 2.49
N GLU A 261 0.71 9.65 1.66
CA GLU A 261 -0.64 10.08 1.29
C GLU A 261 -1.74 9.39 2.11
N ASP A 262 -1.39 8.55 3.08
CA ASP A 262 -2.33 7.70 3.88
C ASP A 262 -3.39 6.96 3.02
N ARG A 263 -3.09 6.77 1.72
CA ARG A 263 -4.02 6.26 0.69
C ARG A 263 -4.46 4.83 0.93
N ILE A 264 -3.75 4.11 1.80
CA ILE A 264 -4.11 2.75 2.19
C ILE A 264 -5.41 2.77 3.00
N GLY A 265 -5.63 3.83 3.80
CA GLY A 265 -6.91 4.09 4.45
C GLY A 265 -8.03 4.33 3.44
N ASP A 266 -7.76 5.07 2.35
CA ASP A 266 -8.72 5.30 1.26
C ASP A 266 -9.05 4.01 0.49
N TRP A 267 -8.09 3.11 0.36
CA TRP A 267 -8.29 1.78 -0.19
C TRP A 267 -9.19 0.89 0.66
N ALA A 268 -9.15 1.02 1.99
CA ALA A 268 -10.06 0.31 2.87
C ALA A 268 -11.53 0.65 2.57
N TRP A 269 -11.82 1.87 2.09
CA TRP A 269 -13.15 2.25 1.61
C TRP A 269 -13.50 1.58 0.27
N VAL A 270 -12.56 1.54 -0.68
CA VAL A 270 -12.77 0.84 -1.96
C VAL A 270 -13.09 -0.64 -1.70
N LEU A 271 -12.29 -1.33 -0.88
CA LEU A 271 -12.51 -2.75 -0.53
C LEU A 271 -13.81 -3.00 0.25
N LYS A 272 -14.22 -2.05 1.11
CA LYS A 272 -15.42 -2.18 1.94
C LYS A 272 -16.72 -2.01 1.16
N TYR A 273 -16.71 -1.19 0.10
CA TYR A 273 -17.93 -0.82 -0.64
C TYR A 273 -17.95 -1.34 -2.08
N ASP A 274 -16.80 -1.70 -2.66
CA ASP A 274 -16.71 -2.34 -3.96
C ASP A 274 -16.74 -3.88 -3.78
N LYS A 275 -17.94 -4.43 -3.60
CA LYS A 275 -18.15 -5.89 -3.51
C LYS A 275 -17.78 -6.62 -4.81
N ASP A 276 -17.59 -5.86 -5.88
CA ASP A 276 -17.19 -6.31 -7.20
C ASP A 276 -15.70 -6.05 -7.45
N LEU A 277 -14.92 -5.74 -6.41
CA LEU A 277 -13.48 -5.56 -6.52
C LEU A 277 -12.85 -6.83 -7.12
N MET A 278 -12.19 -6.66 -8.27
CA MET A 278 -11.60 -7.75 -9.07
C MET A 278 -12.60 -8.82 -9.55
N LYS A 279 -13.90 -8.55 -9.53
CA LYS A 279 -14.91 -9.41 -10.16
C LYS A 279 -15.22 -8.90 -11.55
N PRO A 280 -15.45 -9.80 -12.53
CA PRO A 280 -15.87 -9.38 -13.85
C PRO A 280 -17.24 -8.71 -13.72
N LYS A 281 -17.43 -7.54 -14.36
CA LYS A 281 -18.77 -6.94 -14.48
C LYS A 281 -19.66 -7.97 -15.17
N LYS A 282 -20.72 -8.41 -14.49
CA LYS A 282 -21.76 -9.22 -15.11
C LYS A 282 -22.31 -8.41 -16.29
N ARG A 283 -22.14 -8.93 -17.50
CA ARG A 283 -22.77 -8.40 -18.71
C ARG A 283 -24.26 -8.73 -18.69
#